data_AF-A0A800H8Y4-F1
#
_entry.id   AF-A0A800H8Y4-F1
#
_cell.length_a   1.000
_cell.length_b   1.000
_cell.length_c   1.000
_cell.angle_alpha   90.00
_cell.angle_beta   90.00
_cell.angle_gamma   90.00
#
_symmetry.space_group_name_H-M   'P 1'
#
loop_
_entity.id
_entity.type
_entity.pdbx_description
1 polymer ?
#
loop_
_entity_poly.entity_id
_entity_poly.type
_entity_poly.pdbx_seq_one_letter_code
_entity_poly.pdbx_strand_id
1 'polypeptide(L)' 'MFYDLWVIKVDLNGEEVWNQIYGGTMIDIGRSIIKNTSGGFTILGQTSSYGAGEYDFWIIKTDKNGIIPSNEP' A
#
# COMPACT_ATOMS: atom_id res chain seq x y z
N MET A 1 -5.44 -16.58 10.34
CA MET A 1 -4.43 -15.50 10.40
C MET A 1 -4.71 -14.61 9.20
N PHE A 2 -5.04 -13.35 9.42
CA PHE A 2 -5.20 -12.35 8.36
C PHE A 2 -3.88 -11.59 8.21
N TYR A 3 -3.58 -11.12 7.01
CA TYR A 3 -2.34 -10.43 6.71
C TYR A 3 -2.61 -9.18 5.89
N ASP A 4 -1.95 -8.10 6.28
CA ASP A 4 -1.97 -6.81 5.61
C ASP A 4 -0.81 -6.67 4.63
N LEU A 5 -0.91 -5.70 3.72
CA LEU A 5 0.16 -5.33 2.82
C LEU A 5 1.20 -4.47 3.54
N TRP A 6 2.37 -5.05 3.81
CA TRP A 6 3.53 -4.32 4.32
C TRP A 6 4.42 -3.82 3.18
N VAL A 7 4.68 -2.51 3.16
CA VAL A 7 5.58 -1.86 2.19
C VAL A 7 6.71 -1.19 2.93
N ILE A 8 7.94 -1.48 2.51
CA ILE A 8 9.17 -0.93 3.08
C ILE A 8 9.89 -0.17 1.98
N LYS A 9 10.30 1.07 2.29
CA LYS A 9 11.21 1.84 1.46
C LYS A 9 12.58 1.86 2.14
N VAL A 10 13.59 1.49 1.37
CA VAL A 10 14.99 1.54 1.79
C VAL A 10 15.77 2.54 0.94
N ASP A 11 16.90 3.01 1.46
CA ASP A 11 17.86 3.83 0.73
C ASP A 11 18.80 2.95 -0.14
N LEU A 12 19.81 3.57 -0.77
CA LEU A 12 20.78 2.85 -1.60
C LEU A 12 21.72 1.93 -0.81
N ASN A 13 21.84 2.14 0.51
CA ASN A 13 22.63 1.30 1.40
C ASN A 13 21.79 0.16 2.02
N GLY A 14 20.47 0.14 1.75
CA GLY A 14 19.54 -0.81 2.33
C GLY A 14 19.02 -0.39 3.72
N GLU A 15 19.30 0.83 4.16
CA GLU A 15 18.77 1.38 5.42
C GLU A 15 17.29 1.76 5.25
N GLU A 16 16.48 1.47 6.27
CA GLU A 16 15.07 1.82 6.25
C GLU A 16 14.89 3.36 6.20
N VAL A 17 14.13 3.81 5.21
CA VAL A 17 13.68 5.21 5.12
C VAL A 17 12.31 5.35 5.80
N TRP A 18 11.40 4.42 5.49
CA TRP A 18 10.10 4.28 6.15
C TRP A 18 9.49 2.92 5.82
N ASN A 19 8.52 2.49 6.63
CA ASN A 19 7.63 1.38 6.32
C ASN A 19 6.17 1.75 6.64
N GLN A 20 5.23 1.14 5.93
CA GLN A 20 3.79 1.34 6.12
C GLN A 20 3.06 0.01 5.97
N ILE A 21 2.00 -0.17 6.76
CA ILE A 21 1.06 -1.28 6.64
C ILE A 21 -0.23 -0.71 6.06
N TYR A 22 -0.70 -1.33 4.98
CA TYR A 22 -1.99 -1.02 4.39
C TYR A 22 -2.87 -2.26 4.46
N GLY A 23 -4.07 -2.09 4.99
CA GLY A 23 -5.05 -3.17 5.09
C GLY A 23 -6.08 -2.86 6.15
N GLY A 24 -6.75 -3.89 6.64
CA GLY A 24 -7.83 -3.75 7.60
C GLY A 24 -8.09 -5.02 8.39
N THR A 25 -9.36 -5.43 8.50
CA THR A 25 -9.74 -6.55 9.37
C THR A 25 -9.52 -7.92 8.74
N MET A 26 -9.24 -7.98 7.44
CA MET A 26 -9.17 -9.21 6.64
C MET A 26 -7.83 -9.28 5.87
N ILE A 27 -7.81 -9.96 4.73
CA ILE A 27 -6.60 -10.18 3.92
C ILE A 27 -6.40 -9.06 2.90
N ASP A 28 -5.21 -8.51 2.85
CA ASP A 28 -4.80 -7.48 1.90
C ASP A 28 -3.45 -7.82 1.26
N ILE A 29 -3.41 -7.87 -0.07
CA ILE A 29 -2.28 -8.40 -0.85
C ILE A 29 -1.80 -7.37 -1.86
N GLY A 30 -0.52 -6.98 -1.76
CA GLY A 30 0.16 -6.20 -2.79
C GLY A 30 0.60 -7.08 -3.96
N ARG A 31 0.45 -6.56 -5.19
CA ARG A 31 0.82 -7.25 -6.44
C ARG A 31 1.87 -6.47 -7.24
N SER A 32 1.80 -5.15 -7.23
CA SER A 32 2.73 -4.29 -7.95
C SER A 32 2.83 -2.91 -7.30
N ILE A 33 3.96 -2.25 -7.48
CA ILE A 33 4.20 -0.89 -7.01
C ILE A 33 5.00 -0.12 -8.06
N ILE A 34 4.59 1.12 -8.31
CA ILE A 34 5.32 2.07 -9.15
C ILE A 34 5.50 3.40 -8.42
N LYS A 35 6.66 4.03 -8.60
CA LYS A 35 6.91 5.39 -8.12
C LYS A 35 6.42 6.40 -9.16
N ASN A 36 5.70 7.44 -8.72
CA ASN A 36 5.27 8.53 -9.58
C ASN A 36 6.30 9.68 -9.63
N THR A 37 6.12 10.62 -10.56
CA THR A 37 7.05 11.74 -10.78
C THR A 37 7.13 12.72 -9.60
N SER A 38 6.11 12.75 -8.74
CA SER A 38 6.09 13.57 -7.51
C SER A 38 6.78 12.88 -6.33
N GLY A 39 7.29 11.66 -6.53
CA GLY A 39 8.01 10.89 -5.53
C GLY A 39 7.15 9.99 -4.64
N GLY A 40 5.82 10.03 -4.81
CA GLY A 40 4.88 9.10 -4.17
C GLY A 40 4.76 7.79 -4.94
N PHE A 41 3.82 6.93 -4.52
CA PHE A 41 3.69 5.58 -5.05
C PHE A 41 2.24 5.25 -5.42
N THR A 42 2.09 4.46 -6.49
CA THR A 42 0.84 3.77 -6.80
C THR A 42 1.06 2.28 -6.59
N ILE A 43 0.25 1.68 -5.74
CA ILE A 43 0.32 0.26 -5.38
C ILE A 43 -0.95 -0.40 -5.87
N LEU A 44 -0.81 -1.53 -6.56
CA LEU A 44 -1.92 -2.36 -7.02
C LEU A 44 -1.97 -3.64 -6.20
N GLY A 45 -3.17 -4.06 -5.84
CA GLY A 45 -3.38 -5.20 -4.96
C GLY A 45 -4.79 -5.75 -5.00
N GLN A 46 -5.06 -6.61 -4.03
CA GLN A 46 -6.37 -7.14 -3.72
C GLN A 46 -6.66 -6.88 -2.25
N THR A 47 -7.90 -6.54 -1.94
CA THR A 47 -8.36 -6.34 -0.56
C THR A 47 -9.59 -7.21 -0.30
N SER A 48 -9.64 -7.82 0.87
CA SER A 48 -10.87 -8.39 1.42
C SER A 48 -11.36 -7.62 2.65
N SER A 49 -10.65 -6.55 2.98
CA SER A 49 -10.95 -5.64 4.10
C SER A 49 -11.87 -4.50 3.68
N TYR A 50 -11.89 -4.15 2.39
CA TYR A 50 -12.70 -3.08 1.81
C TYR A 50 -13.50 -3.60 0.61
N GLY A 51 -14.57 -2.88 0.23
CA GLY A 51 -15.34 -3.17 -0.98
C GLY A 51 -16.60 -4.00 -0.75
N ALA A 52 -16.94 -4.84 -1.73
CA ALA A 52 -18.19 -5.60 -1.80
C ALA A 52 -18.06 -7.05 -1.28
N GLY A 53 -16.89 -7.45 -0.80
CA GLY A 53 -16.62 -8.74 -0.16
C GLY A 53 -15.76 -9.68 -1.01
N GLU A 54 -15.30 -10.78 -0.41
CA GLU A 54 -14.23 -11.63 -0.98
C GLU A 54 -12.99 -10.81 -1.32
N TYR A 55 -12.42 -10.89 -2.53
CA TYR A 55 -11.29 -10.09 -2.96
C TYR A 55 -11.70 -9.07 -4.02
N ASP A 56 -11.63 -7.79 -3.65
CA ASP A 56 -11.80 -6.66 -4.55
C ASP A 56 -10.45 -6.14 -5.06
N PHE A 57 -10.47 -5.52 -6.25
CA PHE A 57 -9.29 -4.85 -6.79
C PHE A 57 -8.99 -3.59 -5.97
N TRP A 58 -7.73 -3.43 -5.57
CA TRP A 58 -7.33 -2.34 -4.70
C TRP A 58 -6.22 -1.50 -5.34
N ILE A 59 -6.42 -0.17 -5.33
CA ILE A 59 -5.42 0.81 -5.75
C ILE A 59 -5.14 1.72 -4.57
N ILE A 60 -3.88 1.82 -4.18
CA ILE A 60 -3.43 2.73 -3.13
C ILE A 60 -2.55 3.79 -3.78
N LYS A 61 -2.88 5.06 -3.56
CA LYS A 61 -2.00 6.18 -3.91
C LYS A 61 -1.43 6.81 -2.65
N THR A 62 -0.12 6.99 -2.63
CA THR A 62 0.59 7.53 -1.48
C THR A 62 1.44 8.74 -1.86
N ASP A 63 1.75 9.55 -0.86
CA ASP A 63 2.81 10.54 -0.96
C ASP A 63 4.22 9.90 -0.89
N LYS A 64 5.26 10.73 -0.91
CA LYS A 64 6.67 10.26 -0.88
C LYS A 64 7.08 9.53 0.42
N ASN A 65 6.27 9.67 1.47
CA ASN A 65 6.46 9.08 2.80
C ASN A 65 5.58 7.84 3.01
N GLY A 66 4.84 7.40 1.97
CA GLY A 66 3.93 6.27 2.05
C GLY A 66 2.58 6.60 2.70
N ILE A 67 2.26 7.87 2.94
CA ILE A 67 1.00 8.25 3.56
C ILE A 67 -0.10 8.35 2.49
N ILE A 68 -1.25 7.72 2.75
CA ILE A 68 -2.47 7.89 1.94
C ILE A 68 -3.06 9.27 2.27
N PRO A 69 -3.23 10.18 1.29
CA PRO A 69 -3.87 11.47 1.54
C PRO A 69 -5.31 11.31 2.03
N SER A 70 -5.75 12.13 2.99
CA SER A 70 -7.06 12.08 3.67
C SER A 70 -8.32 12.20 2.77
N ASN A 71 -8.12 12.34 1.46
CA ASN A 71 -9.14 12.64 0.48
C ASN A 71 -9.17 11.60 -0.66
N GLU A 72 -8.45 10.49 -0.51
CA GLU A 72 -8.67 9.27 -1.30
C GLU A 72 -9.41 8.25 -0.39
N PRO A 73 -10.46 7.57 -0.92
CA PRO A 73 -11.21 6.56 -0.19
C PRO A 73 -10.35 5.35 0.19
#